data_AF-A0A382FKF6-F1
#
_entry.id   AF-A0A382FKF6-F1
#
_cell.length_a   1.000
_cell.length_b   1.000
_cell.length_c   1.000
_cell.angle_alpha   90.00
_cell.angle_beta   90.00
_cell.angle_gamma   90.00
#
_symmetry.space_group_name_H-M   'P 1'
#
loop_
_entity.id
_entity.type
_entity.pdbx_description
1 polymer ?
#
loop_
_entity_poly.entity_id
_entity_poly.type
_entity_poly.pdbx_seq_one_letter_code
_entity_poly.pdbx_strand_id
1 'polypeptide(L)'
;MFFEITILFIAILILLVLSAFFSGSETALTASTRSRLTGLGMKGKKNSKVAIELLNKKESLIGAILLGNNLVNILASALATSLLIKLFGNTGVAYAVIIMTILIVIFSEILPKTYAIANAEKLALLVSPIIKPLVFILAPITWIMEKIVFSILSFIGIRHDRNSRSLSVEDEIRGTVNLHHKEGRLFKLDKDMVTGILDLSEITVEDVMVHRSNIFMVNIDDDPKKIIFQVTDSPHTRIPVCKDNNENIIGLIHAKNLLKMLNQKNGNEISREDIKSSLIKTWFVPETTSLKDQLQMHLRRKIKLAMVVDEYGALKGMISLEDIIEEIVGDISDEHDIDLSDIIRGKDGSLTVNGSTEIRNINRNFHSSFPSFISS
;
A
#
# COMPACT_ATOMS: atom_id res chain seq x y z
N MET A 1 -4.35 59.36 29.00
CA MET A 1 -4.06 59.29 27.55
C MET A 1 -2.89 58.36 27.23
N PHE A 2 -1.66 58.61 27.71
CA PHE A 2 -0.50 57.74 27.41
C PHE A 2 -0.70 56.27 27.87
N PHE A 3 -1.21 56.07 29.09
CA PHE A 3 -1.47 54.73 29.63
C PHE A 3 -2.48 53.91 28.78
N GLU A 4 -3.57 54.53 28.33
CA GLU A 4 -4.57 53.87 27.46
C GLU A 4 -3.98 53.49 26.10
N ILE A 5 -3.19 54.38 25.49
CA ILE A 5 -2.53 54.13 24.20
C ILE A 5 -1.60 52.92 24.32
N THR A 6 -0.81 52.87 25.39
CA THR A 6 0.12 51.75 25.64
C THR A 6 -0.63 50.43 25.83
N ILE A 7 -1.75 50.44 26.58
CA ILE A 7 -2.57 49.22 26.74
C ILE A 7 -3.13 48.76 25.41
N LEU A 8 -3.70 49.66 24.60
CA LEU A 8 -4.25 49.32 23.29
C LEU A 8 -3.18 48.75 22.37
N PHE A 9 -1.99 49.38 22.35
CA PHE A 9 -0.87 48.91 21.55
C PHE A 9 -0.40 47.50 21.96
N ILE A 10 -0.23 47.25 23.26
CA ILE A 10 0.14 45.92 23.79
C ILE A 10 -0.95 44.90 23.46
N ALA A 11 -2.23 45.25 23.61
CA ALA A 11 -3.34 44.37 23.27
C ALA A 11 -3.33 43.99 21.78
N ILE A 12 -3.10 44.95 20.88
CA ILE A 12 -2.96 44.69 19.44
C ILE A 12 -1.80 43.75 19.15
N LEU A 13 -0.63 43.97 19.79
CA LEU A 13 0.53 43.10 19.61
C LEU A 13 0.24 41.66 20.06
N ILE A 14 -0.41 41.48 21.21
CA ILE A 14 -0.82 40.15 21.70
C ILE A 14 -1.79 39.50 20.72
N LEU A 15 -2.76 40.25 20.20
CA LEU A 15 -3.71 39.73 19.22
C LEU A 15 -3.03 39.32 17.91
N LEU A 16 -2.04 40.08 17.40
CA LEU A 16 -1.26 39.68 16.22
C LEU A 16 -0.52 38.35 16.43
N VAL A 17 0.07 38.15 17.62
CA VAL A 17 0.73 36.88 17.99
C VAL A 17 -0.28 35.74 18.10
N LEU A 18 -1.46 35.98 18.68
CA LEU A 18 -2.52 34.98 18.75
C LEU A 18 -3.04 34.59 17.36
N SER A 19 -3.20 35.56 16.45
CA SER A 19 -3.57 35.26 15.06
C SER A 19 -2.48 34.45 14.35
N ALA A 20 -1.21 34.82 14.53
CA ALA A 20 -0.09 34.06 13.98
C ALA A 20 -0.09 32.60 14.50
N PHE A 21 -0.38 32.41 15.79
CA PHE A 21 -0.53 31.10 16.40
C PHE A 21 -1.68 30.30 15.77
N PHE A 22 -2.87 30.90 15.59
CA PHE A 22 -4.01 30.21 14.96
C PHE A 22 -3.72 29.81 13.52
N SER A 23 -3.23 30.76 12.72
CA SER A 23 -2.89 30.58 11.32
C SER A 23 -1.80 29.52 11.10
N GLY A 24 -0.75 29.54 11.92
CA GLY A 24 0.29 28.51 11.92
C GLY A 24 -0.22 27.14 12.37
N SER A 25 -1.08 27.10 13.40
CA SER A 25 -1.67 25.86 13.90
C SER A 25 -2.57 25.19 12.88
N GLU A 26 -3.42 25.97 12.19
CA GLU A 26 -4.26 25.50 11.08
C GLU A 26 -3.41 24.80 10.02
N THR A 27 -2.37 25.48 9.55
CA THR A 27 -1.52 24.99 8.46
C THR A 27 -0.72 23.76 8.86
N ALA A 28 -0.15 23.74 10.07
CA ALA A 28 0.60 22.59 10.54
C ALA A 28 -0.28 21.34 10.73
N LEU A 29 -1.47 21.51 11.31
CA LEU A 29 -2.40 20.39 11.51
C LEU A 29 -2.96 19.90 10.17
N THR A 30 -3.30 20.79 9.24
CA THR A 30 -3.83 20.39 7.93
C THR A 30 -2.79 19.79 7.00
N ALA A 31 -1.52 20.21 7.08
CA ALA A 31 -0.41 19.64 6.31
C ALA A 31 0.13 18.32 6.89
N SER A 32 -0.14 18.04 8.18
CA SER A 32 0.28 16.79 8.82
C SER A 32 -0.61 15.61 8.43
N THR A 33 -0.05 14.41 8.32
CA THR A 33 -0.80 13.18 8.03
C THR A 33 -0.91 12.26 9.25
N ARG A 34 -2.03 11.51 9.33
CA ARG A 34 -2.26 10.53 10.40
C ARG A 34 -1.16 9.47 10.47
N SER A 35 -0.70 8.98 9.31
CA SER A 35 0.38 7.98 9.22
C SER A 35 1.67 8.51 9.85
N ARG A 36 2.11 9.71 9.47
CA ARG A 36 3.34 10.32 10.02
C ARG A 36 3.26 10.58 11.51
N LEU A 37 2.13 11.10 12.01
CA LEU A 37 1.93 11.33 13.45
C LEU A 37 1.88 10.03 14.24
N THR A 38 1.32 8.96 13.66
CA THR A 38 1.32 7.61 14.25
C THR A 38 2.74 7.08 14.36
N GLY A 39 3.53 7.19 13.27
CA GLY A 39 4.95 6.82 13.28
C GLY A 39 5.77 7.60 14.31
N LEU A 40 5.51 8.90 14.48
CA LEU A 40 6.14 9.71 15.53
C LEU A 40 5.72 9.28 16.94
N GLY A 41 4.46 8.84 17.11
CA GLY A 41 3.98 8.27 18.37
C GLY A 41 4.67 6.95 18.72
N MET A 42 4.90 6.07 17.75
CA MET A 42 5.69 4.84 17.93
C MET A 42 7.14 5.14 18.31
N LYS A 43 7.71 6.24 17.79
CA LYS A 43 9.03 6.76 18.19
C LYS A 43 9.03 7.50 19.55
N GLY A 44 7.97 7.38 20.34
CA GLY A 44 7.88 7.95 21.69
C GLY A 44 7.67 9.47 21.74
N LYS A 45 7.30 10.13 20.62
CA LYS A 45 7.01 11.57 20.65
C LYS A 45 5.68 11.84 21.36
N LYS A 46 5.76 12.68 22.40
CA LYS A 46 4.62 13.18 23.18
C LYS A 46 3.63 13.93 22.26
N ASN A 47 2.37 14.03 22.70
CA ASN A 47 1.27 14.74 22.02
C ASN A 47 0.81 14.18 20.66
N SER A 48 1.46 13.13 20.13
CA SER A 48 1.05 12.44 18.90
C SER A 48 -0.40 11.96 18.95
N LYS A 49 -0.81 11.35 20.07
CA LYS A 49 -2.20 10.92 20.30
C LYS A 49 -3.20 12.09 20.25
N VAL A 50 -2.84 13.23 20.84
CA VAL A 50 -3.69 14.44 20.88
C VAL A 50 -3.84 15.02 19.48
N ALA A 51 -2.74 15.11 18.72
CA ALA A 51 -2.76 15.57 17.33
C ALA A 51 -3.64 14.67 16.46
N ILE A 52 -3.50 13.34 16.59
CA ILE A 52 -4.33 12.37 15.84
C ILE A 52 -5.82 12.52 16.21
N GLU A 53 -6.15 12.70 17.48
CA GLU A 53 -7.53 12.90 17.93
C GLU A 53 -8.15 14.17 17.32
N LEU A 54 -7.38 15.26 17.24
CA LEU A 54 -7.82 16.49 16.58
C LEU A 54 -8.02 16.30 15.07
N LEU A 55 -7.12 15.56 14.39
CA LEU A 55 -7.27 15.27 12.96
C LEU A 55 -8.48 14.39 12.65
N ASN A 56 -8.88 13.51 13.57
CA ASN A 56 -10.11 12.72 13.43
C ASN A 56 -11.38 13.59 13.47
N LYS A 57 -11.30 14.79 14.07
CA LYS A 57 -12.38 15.77 14.15
C LYS A 57 -12.08 16.99 13.27
N LYS A 58 -11.65 16.75 12.02
CA LYS A 58 -11.15 17.79 11.10
C LYS A 58 -12.12 18.95 10.89
N GLU A 59 -13.43 18.70 10.78
CA GLU A 59 -14.45 19.75 10.59
C GLU A 59 -14.48 20.73 11.79
N SER A 60 -14.69 20.21 13.00
CA SER A 60 -14.70 20.99 14.23
C SER A 60 -13.34 21.65 14.51
N LEU A 61 -12.24 20.98 14.20
CA LEU A 61 -10.88 21.53 14.34
C LEU A 61 -10.70 22.77 13.46
N ILE A 62 -10.95 22.64 12.15
CA ILE A 62 -10.77 23.73 11.19
C ILE A 62 -11.74 24.87 11.52
N GLY A 63 -13.00 24.55 11.81
CA GLY A 63 -14.00 25.55 12.19
C GLY A 63 -13.59 26.36 13.42
N ALA A 64 -13.09 25.70 14.47
CA ALA A 64 -12.69 26.37 15.71
C ALA A 64 -11.47 27.26 15.53
N ILE A 65 -10.45 26.80 14.79
CA ILE A 65 -9.25 27.58 14.50
C ILE A 65 -9.59 28.80 13.62
N LEU A 66 -10.40 28.60 12.57
CA LEU A 66 -10.85 29.70 11.70
C LEU A 66 -11.66 30.74 12.46
N LEU A 67 -12.60 30.31 13.31
CA LEU A 67 -13.37 31.21 14.16
C LEU A 67 -12.46 32.01 15.10
N GLY A 68 -11.53 31.32 15.78
CA GLY A 68 -10.55 31.97 16.66
C GLY A 68 -9.69 32.98 15.93
N ASN A 69 -9.15 32.61 14.77
CA ASN A 69 -8.33 33.50 13.94
C ASN A 69 -9.10 34.75 13.50
N ASN A 70 -10.31 34.56 12.97
CA ASN A 70 -11.13 35.66 12.49
C ASN A 70 -11.55 36.60 13.63
N LEU A 71 -11.93 36.05 14.78
CA LEU A 71 -12.26 36.86 15.97
C LEU A 71 -11.07 37.72 16.39
N VAL A 72 -9.88 37.12 16.50
CA VAL A 72 -8.66 37.84 16.88
C VAL A 72 -8.30 38.93 15.87
N ASN A 73 -8.40 38.65 14.57
CA ASN A 73 -8.09 39.62 13.51
C ASN A 73 -9.07 40.80 13.48
N ILE A 74 -10.37 40.53 13.65
CA ILE A 74 -11.39 41.57 13.72
C ILE A 74 -11.17 42.44 14.96
N LEU A 75 -10.91 41.83 16.11
CA LEU A 75 -10.62 42.56 17.35
C LEU A 75 -9.35 43.41 17.23
N ALA A 76 -8.26 42.85 16.68
CA ALA A 76 -7.01 43.59 16.49
C ALA A 76 -7.22 44.81 15.57
N SER A 77 -7.93 44.61 14.46
CA SER A 77 -8.22 45.67 13.50
C SER A 77 -9.14 46.75 14.09
N ALA A 78 -10.16 46.36 14.87
CA ALA A 78 -11.06 47.30 15.54
C ALA A 78 -10.33 48.13 16.61
N LEU A 79 -9.48 47.49 17.43
CA LEU A 79 -8.68 48.19 18.44
C LEU A 79 -7.64 49.11 17.80
N ALA A 80 -6.98 48.68 16.72
CA ALA A 80 -6.05 49.51 15.97
C ALA A 80 -6.73 50.71 15.32
N THR A 81 -7.92 50.52 14.76
CA THR A 81 -8.73 51.61 14.20
C THR A 81 -9.11 52.61 15.29
N SER A 82 -9.59 52.14 16.44
CA SER A 82 -9.91 52.99 17.60
C SER A 82 -8.68 53.78 18.09
N LEU A 83 -7.53 53.11 18.18
CA LEU A 83 -6.26 53.73 18.58
C LEU A 83 -5.83 54.82 17.59
N LEU A 84 -5.87 54.53 16.29
CA LEU A 84 -5.42 55.47 15.26
C LEU A 84 -6.40 56.62 15.05
N ILE A 85 -7.69 56.43 15.28
CA ILE A 85 -8.66 57.55 15.34
C ILE A 85 -8.31 58.49 16.51
N LYS A 86 -7.98 57.94 17.68
CA LYS A 86 -7.58 58.77 18.84
C LYS A 86 -6.31 59.58 18.57
N LEU A 87 -5.39 59.06 17.76
CA LEU A 87 -4.10 59.70 17.46
C LEU A 87 -4.15 60.66 16.25
N PHE A 88 -4.90 60.31 15.20
CA PHE A 88 -4.87 60.97 13.90
C PHE A 88 -6.25 61.44 13.42
N GLY A 89 -7.29 61.39 14.26
CA GLY A 89 -8.66 61.73 13.88
C GLY A 89 -9.22 60.81 12.80
N ASN A 90 -10.17 61.29 11.98
CA ASN A 90 -10.83 60.45 10.97
C ASN A 90 -9.87 59.87 9.92
N THR A 91 -8.75 60.53 9.63
CA THR A 91 -7.69 59.98 8.76
C THR A 91 -7.02 58.73 9.34
N GLY A 92 -7.11 58.53 10.66
CA GLY A 92 -6.63 57.34 11.35
C GLY A 92 -7.27 56.03 10.87
N VAL A 93 -8.49 56.07 10.32
CA VAL A 93 -9.14 54.89 9.73
C VAL A 93 -8.34 54.37 8.53
N ALA A 94 -7.92 55.26 7.63
CA ALA A 94 -7.13 54.88 6.45
C ALA A 94 -5.78 54.28 6.85
N TYR A 95 -5.10 54.88 7.84
CA TYR A 95 -3.86 54.32 8.38
C TYR A 95 -4.07 52.96 9.03
N ALA A 96 -5.16 52.77 9.77
CA ALA A 96 -5.46 51.50 10.41
C ALA A 96 -5.64 50.39 9.39
N VAL A 97 -6.40 50.65 8.32
CA VAL A 97 -6.60 49.68 7.24
C VAL A 97 -5.25 49.29 6.62
N ILE A 98 -4.45 50.27 6.16
CA ILE A 98 -3.18 49.98 5.48
C ILE A 98 -2.20 49.24 6.41
N ILE A 99 -1.99 49.75 7.62
CA ILE A 99 -1.03 49.20 8.58
C ILE A 99 -1.46 47.81 9.03
N MET A 100 -2.72 47.63 9.42
CA MET A 100 -3.21 46.33 9.90
C MET A 100 -3.25 45.29 8.79
N THR A 101 -3.59 45.66 7.54
CA THR A 101 -3.51 44.72 6.42
C THR A 101 -2.09 44.21 6.24
N ILE A 102 -1.08 45.09 6.22
CA ILE A 102 0.32 44.68 6.10
C ILE A 102 0.74 43.80 7.29
N LEU A 103 0.41 44.21 8.51
CA LEU A 103 0.81 43.49 9.72
C LEU A 103 0.19 42.09 9.80
N ILE A 104 -1.13 41.98 9.59
CA ILE A 104 -1.84 40.69 9.66
C ILE A 104 -1.36 39.79 8.52
N VAL A 105 -1.32 40.27 7.28
CA VAL A 105 -0.94 39.45 6.12
C VAL A 105 0.49 38.93 6.26
N ILE A 106 1.45 39.77 6.64
CA ILE A 106 2.85 39.33 6.72
C ILE A 106 3.08 38.50 7.98
N PHE A 107 2.78 39.05 9.16
CA PHE A 107 3.22 38.47 10.43
C PHE A 107 2.24 37.45 11.01
N SER A 108 0.95 37.57 10.70
CA SER A 108 -0.08 36.69 11.24
C SER A 108 -0.59 35.67 10.22
N GLU A 109 -0.35 35.86 8.93
CA GLU A 109 -0.72 34.90 7.88
C GLU A 109 0.48 34.26 7.18
N ILE A 110 1.16 34.99 6.30
CA ILE A 110 2.15 34.42 5.39
C ILE A 110 3.32 33.77 6.15
N LEU A 111 3.92 34.51 7.08
CA LEU A 111 5.09 34.03 7.83
C LEU A 111 4.80 32.75 8.65
N PRO A 112 3.77 32.70 9.53
CA PRO A 112 3.49 31.50 10.31
C PRO A 112 3.04 30.32 9.44
N LYS A 113 2.29 30.56 8.36
CA LYS A 113 1.89 29.48 7.42
C LYS A 113 3.09 28.89 6.70
N THR A 114 4.00 29.74 6.22
CA THR A 114 5.22 29.29 5.52
C THR A 114 6.10 28.44 6.44
N TYR A 115 6.29 28.89 7.69
CA TYR A 115 7.04 28.11 8.68
C TYR A 115 6.35 26.77 9.03
N ALA A 116 5.02 26.79 9.14
CA ALA A 116 4.21 25.61 9.44
C ALA A 116 4.27 24.54 8.34
N ILE A 117 4.33 24.92 7.05
CA ILE A 117 4.48 23.95 5.95
C ILE A 117 5.80 23.19 6.06
N ALA A 118 6.90 23.89 6.34
CA ALA A 118 8.22 23.28 6.45
C ALA A 118 8.39 22.41 7.71
N ASN A 119 7.61 22.67 8.77
CA ASN A 119 7.74 22.03 10.08
C ASN A 119 6.42 21.45 10.60
N ALA A 120 5.57 20.95 9.69
CA ALA A 120 4.18 20.62 9.96
C ALA A 120 4.02 19.68 11.16
N GLU A 121 4.72 18.56 11.19
CA GLU A 121 4.53 17.55 12.24
C GLU A 121 5.04 18.04 13.59
N LYS A 122 6.19 18.74 13.63
CA LYS A 122 6.75 19.27 14.87
C LYS A 122 5.83 20.35 15.46
N LEU A 123 5.32 21.26 14.63
CA LEU A 123 4.42 22.31 15.07
C LEU A 123 3.07 21.71 15.50
N ALA A 124 2.52 20.77 14.73
CA ALA A 124 1.28 20.07 15.07
C ALA A 124 1.36 19.43 16.46
N LEU A 125 2.44 18.71 16.78
CA LEU A 125 2.64 18.12 18.11
C LEU A 125 2.73 19.16 19.23
N LEU A 126 3.31 20.33 18.94
CA LEU A 126 3.46 21.41 19.90
C LEU A 126 2.14 22.12 20.20
N VAL A 127 1.35 22.43 19.16
CA VAL A 127 0.12 23.23 19.28
C VAL A 127 -1.11 22.40 19.69
N SER A 128 -1.13 21.10 19.36
CA SER A 128 -2.24 20.19 19.65
C SER A 128 -2.79 20.24 21.08
N PRO A 129 -1.98 20.16 22.16
CA PRO A 129 -2.50 20.22 23.53
C PRO A 129 -3.16 21.57 23.87
N ILE A 130 -2.74 22.66 23.24
CA ILE A 130 -3.29 24.00 23.45
C ILE A 130 -4.59 24.18 22.65
N ILE A 131 -4.61 23.68 21.42
CA ILE A 131 -5.78 23.78 20.53
C ILE A 131 -6.92 22.87 20.97
N LYS A 132 -6.63 21.68 21.51
CA LYS A 132 -7.67 20.72 21.92
C LYS A 132 -8.76 21.29 22.84
N PRO A 133 -8.44 21.95 23.98
CA PRO A 133 -9.47 22.54 24.83
C PRO A 133 -10.24 23.66 24.11
N LEU A 134 -9.57 24.45 23.25
CA LEU A 134 -10.25 25.48 22.49
C LEU A 134 -11.27 24.91 21.51
N VAL A 135 -10.90 23.85 20.77
CA VAL A 135 -11.82 23.14 19.87
C VAL A 135 -13.01 22.59 20.66
N PHE A 136 -12.78 22.04 21.84
CA PHE A 136 -13.86 21.55 22.70
C PHE A 136 -14.83 22.67 23.13
N ILE A 137 -14.31 23.84 23.52
CA ILE A 137 -15.12 25.00 23.93
C ILE A 137 -15.91 25.58 22.74
N LEU A 138 -15.29 25.66 21.56
CA LEU A 138 -15.90 26.23 20.36
C LEU A 138 -16.77 25.22 19.59
N ALA A 139 -16.71 23.93 19.92
CA ALA A 139 -17.48 22.86 19.29
C ALA A 139 -18.99 23.15 19.10
N PRO A 140 -19.74 23.67 20.10
CA PRO A 140 -21.17 23.97 19.88
C PRO A 140 -21.38 25.05 18.81
N ILE A 141 -20.49 26.05 18.74
CA ILE A 141 -20.58 27.13 17.75
C ILE A 141 -20.23 26.60 16.36
N THR A 142 -19.15 25.81 16.25
CA THR A 142 -18.74 25.21 14.97
C THR A 142 -19.80 24.26 14.44
N TRP A 143 -20.47 23.50 15.32
CA TRP A 143 -21.55 22.59 14.94
C TRP A 143 -22.76 23.33 14.36
N ILE A 144 -23.14 24.47 14.93
CA ILE A 144 -24.21 25.32 14.37
C ILE A 144 -23.80 25.85 13.00
N MET A 145 -22.56 26.33 12.87
CA MET A 145 -22.03 26.81 11.58
C MET A 145 -22.04 25.71 10.51
N GLU A 146 -21.60 24.50 10.85
CA GLU A 146 -21.66 23.33 9.97
C GLU A 146 -23.10 23.05 9.51
N LYS A 147 -24.08 23.11 10.41
CA LYS A 147 -25.50 22.92 10.06
C LYS A 147 -26.00 23.98 9.09
N ILE A 148 -25.62 25.24 9.27
CA ILE A 148 -25.96 26.32 8.33
C ILE A 148 -25.34 26.05 6.96
N VAL A 149 -24.04 25.72 6.91
CA VAL A 149 -23.33 25.41 5.66
C VAL A 149 -23.96 24.23 4.94
N PHE A 150 -24.25 23.13 5.65
CA PHE A 150 -24.89 21.96 5.04
C PHE A 150 -26.31 22.22 4.58
N SER A 151 -27.07 23.07 5.29
CA SER A 151 -28.40 23.50 4.84
C SER A 151 -28.28 24.24 3.50
N ILE A 152 -27.36 25.21 3.38
CA ILE A 152 -27.12 25.97 2.15
C ILE A 152 -26.66 25.05 1.01
N LEU A 153 -25.72 24.14 1.27
CA LEU A 153 -25.24 23.18 0.25
C LEU A 153 -26.35 22.22 -0.22
N SER A 154 -27.24 21.82 0.70
CA SER A 154 -28.41 21.01 0.37
C SER A 154 -29.39 21.77 -0.51
N PHE A 155 -29.56 23.08 -0.32
CA PHE A 155 -30.38 23.92 -1.21
C PHE A 155 -29.80 24.03 -2.63
N ILE A 156 -28.49 23.88 -2.80
CA ILE A 156 -27.79 23.91 -4.09
C ILE A 156 -27.70 22.49 -4.72
N GLY A 157 -28.21 21.46 -4.04
CA GLY A 157 -28.24 20.08 -4.55
C GLY A 157 -26.96 19.27 -4.31
N ILE A 158 -26.00 19.80 -3.56
CA ILE A 158 -24.75 19.09 -3.22
C ILE A 158 -25.01 18.21 -1.99
N ARG A 159 -25.12 16.90 -2.20
CA ARG A 159 -25.22 15.92 -1.12
C ARG A 159 -23.82 15.61 -0.58
N HIS A 160 -23.60 15.92 0.69
CA HIS A 160 -22.36 15.61 1.38
C HIS A 160 -22.37 14.16 1.86
N ASP A 161 -21.76 13.25 1.10
CA ASP A 161 -21.58 11.87 1.53
C ASP A 161 -20.27 11.71 2.31
N ARG A 162 -20.39 11.61 3.64
CA ARG A 162 -19.26 11.46 4.58
C ARG A 162 -18.46 10.16 4.36
N ASN A 163 -18.99 9.20 3.60
CA ASN A 163 -18.36 7.90 3.36
C ASN A 163 -17.62 7.76 2.02
N SER A 164 -17.61 8.78 1.17
CA SER A 164 -17.05 8.69 -0.20
C SER A 164 -15.51 8.63 -0.30
N ARG A 165 -14.77 8.50 0.81
CA ARG A 165 -13.29 8.44 0.83
C ARG A 165 -12.70 7.03 0.95
N SER A 166 -13.45 5.99 0.63
CA SER A 166 -12.89 4.63 0.62
C SER A 166 -12.34 4.30 -0.77
N LEU A 167 -11.26 4.96 -1.20
CA LEU A 167 -10.35 4.28 -2.12
C LEU A 167 -9.91 2.98 -1.41
N SER A 168 -9.81 1.85 -2.14
CA SER A 168 -9.27 0.64 -1.52
C SER A 168 -7.88 0.98 -0.97
N VAL A 169 -7.52 0.43 0.20
CA VAL A 169 -6.16 0.58 0.75
C VAL A 169 -5.12 0.15 -0.29
N GLU A 170 -5.48 -0.83 -1.11
CA GLU A 170 -4.69 -1.29 -2.25
C GLU A 170 -4.49 -0.22 -3.33
N ASP A 171 -5.54 0.52 -3.70
CA ASP A 171 -5.46 1.64 -4.66
C ASP A 171 -4.57 2.77 -4.14
N GLU A 172 -4.63 3.07 -2.83
CA GLU A 172 -3.78 4.07 -2.19
C GLU A 172 -2.30 3.63 -2.22
N ILE A 173 -2.02 2.35 -1.95
CA ILE A 173 -0.67 1.79 -2.03
C ILE A 173 -0.17 1.79 -3.48
N ARG A 174 -0.94 1.27 -4.44
CA ARG A 174 -0.61 1.27 -5.88
C ARG A 174 -0.36 2.69 -6.37
N GLY A 175 -1.20 3.65 -5.99
CA GLY A 175 -1.04 5.07 -6.33
C GLY A 175 0.27 5.65 -5.79
N THR A 176 0.57 5.40 -4.51
CA THR A 176 1.79 5.92 -3.86
C THR A 176 3.07 5.34 -4.45
N VAL A 177 3.09 4.02 -4.69
CA VAL A 177 4.22 3.31 -5.31
C VAL A 177 4.49 3.83 -6.73
N ASN A 178 3.43 4.02 -7.53
CA ASN A 178 3.54 4.59 -8.87
C ASN A 178 4.06 6.04 -8.86
N LEU A 179 3.61 6.86 -7.91
CA LEU A 179 4.10 8.24 -7.75
C LEU A 179 5.59 8.27 -7.45
N HIS A 180 6.07 7.50 -6.48
CA HIS A 180 7.48 7.47 -6.13
C HIS A 180 8.38 6.91 -7.23
N HIS A 181 7.89 5.97 -8.02
CA HIS A 181 8.60 5.51 -9.21
C HIS A 181 8.73 6.62 -10.26
N LYS A 182 7.64 7.37 -10.55
CA LYS A 182 7.68 8.52 -11.47
C LYS A 182 8.60 9.65 -10.99
N GLU A 183 8.72 9.83 -9.68
CA GLU A 183 9.65 10.79 -9.06
C GLU A 183 11.12 10.30 -9.05
N GLY A 184 11.41 9.08 -9.55
CA GLY A 184 12.74 8.48 -9.52
C GLY A 184 13.23 8.08 -8.13
N ARG A 185 12.33 8.02 -7.15
CA ARG A 185 12.63 7.66 -5.75
C ARG A 185 12.49 6.16 -5.47
N LEU A 186 11.90 5.41 -6.40
CA LEU A 186 11.70 3.97 -6.30
C LEU A 186 12.13 3.29 -7.60
N PHE A 187 12.97 2.25 -7.48
CA PHE A 187 13.40 1.46 -8.62
C PHE A 187 12.23 0.67 -9.22
N LYS A 188 12.33 0.35 -10.52
CA LYS A 188 11.29 -0.40 -11.23
C LYS A 188 11.06 -1.77 -10.57
N LEU A 189 12.13 -2.49 -10.24
CA LEU A 189 12.06 -3.80 -9.59
C LEU A 189 11.31 -3.75 -8.25
N ASP A 190 11.58 -2.76 -7.40
CA ASP A 190 10.88 -2.59 -6.11
C ASP A 190 9.39 -2.31 -6.31
N LYS A 191 9.06 -1.48 -7.30
CA LYS A 191 7.68 -1.17 -7.67
C LYS A 191 6.94 -2.43 -8.15
N ASP A 192 7.59 -3.21 -9.01
CA ASP A 192 7.03 -4.44 -9.59
C ASP A 192 6.81 -5.49 -8.48
N MET A 193 7.77 -5.66 -7.56
CA MET A 193 7.61 -6.55 -6.39
C MET A 193 6.43 -6.16 -5.49
N VAL A 194 6.28 -4.87 -5.17
CA VAL A 194 5.16 -4.42 -4.34
C VAL A 194 3.83 -4.63 -5.05
N THR A 195 3.79 -4.41 -6.36
CA THR A 195 2.57 -4.61 -7.16
C THR A 195 2.23 -6.10 -7.25
N GLY A 196 3.21 -6.97 -7.54
CA GLY A 196 3.02 -8.42 -7.62
C GLY A 196 2.47 -9.01 -6.32
N ILE A 197 2.93 -8.55 -5.15
CA ILE A 197 2.38 -8.98 -3.85
C ILE A 197 0.89 -8.63 -3.70
N LEU A 198 0.45 -7.46 -4.20
CA LEU A 198 -0.95 -7.06 -4.14
C LEU A 198 -1.79 -7.93 -5.09
N ASP A 199 -1.25 -8.18 -6.28
CA ASP A 199 -1.89 -8.96 -7.34
C ASP A 199 -2.14 -10.41 -6.92
N LEU A 200 -1.30 -11.03 -6.07
CA LEU A 200 -1.52 -12.41 -5.57
C LEU A 200 -2.90 -12.67 -4.94
N SER A 201 -3.60 -11.61 -4.52
CA SER A 201 -4.96 -11.68 -3.97
C SER A 201 -6.02 -11.96 -5.05
N GLU A 202 -5.75 -11.53 -6.28
CA GLU A 202 -6.66 -11.58 -7.42
C GLU A 202 -6.33 -12.75 -8.37
N ILE A 203 -5.12 -13.29 -8.29
CA ILE A 203 -4.63 -14.40 -9.12
C ILE A 203 -4.91 -15.73 -8.44
N THR A 204 -5.34 -16.72 -9.22
CA THR A 204 -5.60 -18.07 -8.76
C THR A 204 -4.45 -19.03 -9.11
N VAL A 205 -4.46 -20.22 -8.49
CA VAL A 205 -3.53 -21.30 -8.81
C VAL A 205 -3.66 -21.76 -10.26
N GLU A 206 -4.88 -21.75 -10.81
CA GLU A 206 -5.14 -22.09 -12.22
C GLU A 206 -4.32 -21.23 -13.19
N ASP A 207 -4.16 -19.94 -12.87
CA ASP A 207 -3.52 -18.95 -13.75
C ASP A 207 -2.00 -19.14 -13.88
N VAL A 208 -1.36 -19.94 -13.02
CA VAL A 208 0.11 -20.05 -12.92
C VAL A 208 0.61 -21.50 -12.82
N MET A 209 -0.28 -22.47 -12.57
CA MET A 209 0.13 -23.85 -12.39
C MET A 209 0.80 -24.45 -13.63
N VAL A 210 1.75 -25.36 -13.41
CA VAL A 210 2.23 -26.24 -14.48
C VAL A 210 1.12 -27.23 -14.80
N HIS A 211 0.52 -27.08 -15.97
CA HIS A 211 -0.54 -27.97 -16.44
C HIS A 211 -0.12 -29.43 -16.47
N ARG A 212 -1.06 -30.34 -16.17
CA ARG A 212 -0.83 -31.79 -16.04
C ARG A 212 -0.10 -32.44 -17.23
N SER A 213 -0.30 -31.93 -18.44
CA SER A 213 0.35 -32.43 -19.66
C SER A 213 1.86 -32.21 -19.67
N ASN A 214 2.33 -31.22 -18.91
CA ASN A 214 3.71 -30.78 -18.87
C ASN A 214 4.42 -31.21 -17.58
N ILE A 215 3.74 -31.98 -16.72
CA ILE A 215 4.35 -32.49 -15.48
C ILE A 215 5.24 -33.68 -15.81
N PHE A 216 6.53 -33.55 -15.49
CA PHE A 216 7.42 -34.69 -15.42
C PHE A 216 7.08 -35.56 -14.20
N MET A 217 6.68 -36.80 -14.44
CA MET A 217 6.28 -37.75 -13.41
C MET A 217 6.83 -39.14 -13.70
N VAL A 218 6.96 -39.97 -12.65
CA VAL A 218 7.41 -41.37 -12.76
C VAL A 218 6.29 -42.32 -12.34
N ASN A 219 6.18 -43.46 -13.01
CA ASN A 219 5.20 -44.48 -12.66
C ASN A 219 5.82 -45.49 -11.69
N ILE A 220 5.19 -45.73 -10.54
CA ILE A 220 5.69 -46.69 -9.54
C ILE A 220 5.70 -48.15 -10.03
N ASP A 221 4.92 -48.45 -11.07
CA ASP A 221 4.81 -49.78 -11.67
C ASP A 221 5.92 -50.06 -12.69
N ASP A 222 6.75 -49.07 -13.03
CA ASP A 222 7.97 -49.26 -13.81
C ASP A 222 9.03 -50.07 -13.04
N ASP A 223 10.06 -50.52 -13.77
CA ASP A 223 11.24 -51.16 -13.18
C ASP A 223 11.98 -50.17 -12.24
N PRO A 224 12.36 -50.55 -11.01
CA PRO A 224 13.04 -49.66 -10.08
C PRO A 224 14.31 -49.01 -10.64
N LYS A 225 15.09 -49.70 -11.49
CA LYS A 225 16.29 -49.12 -12.11
C LYS A 225 15.91 -48.03 -13.11
N LYS A 226 14.81 -48.20 -13.83
CA LYS A 226 14.27 -47.18 -14.75
C LYS A 226 13.80 -45.93 -13.98
N ILE A 227 13.08 -46.11 -12.87
CA ILE A 227 12.63 -45.00 -12.02
C ILE A 227 13.84 -44.23 -11.47
N ILE A 228 14.86 -44.95 -10.96
CA ILE A 228 16.08 -44.34 -10.46
C ILE A 228 16.76 -43.52 -11.55
N PHE A 229 16.93 -44.09 -12.75
CA PHE A 229 17.51 -43.41 -13.89
C PHE A 229 16.74 -42.13 -14.25
N GLN A 230 15.42 -42.20 -14.39
CA GLN A 230 14.56 -41.05 -14.67
C GLN A 230 14.67 -39.94 -13.61
N VAL A 231 14.74 -40.31 -12.32
CA VAL A 231 14.87 -39.35 -11.22
C VAL A 231 16.25 -38.71 -11.22
N THR A 232 17.31 -39.46 -11.52
CA THR A 232 18.69 -38.92 -11.53
C THR A 232 19.02 -38.09 -12.77
N ASP A 233 18.36 -38.35 -13.89
CA ASP A 233 18.52 -37.62 -15.15
C ASP A 233 17.65 -36.35 -15.21
N SER A 234 16.62 -36.28 -14.37
CA SER A 234 15.72 -35.12 -14.29
C SER A 234 16.41 -33.89 -13.65
N PRO A 235 16.14 -32.67 -14.14
CA PRO A 235 16.59 -31.43 -13.48
C PRO A 235 15.81 -31.14 -12.17
N HIS A 236 14.76 -31.89 -11.86
CA HIS A 236 13.86 -31.58 -10.76
C HIS A 236 14.25 -32.26 -9.44
N THR A 237 14.16 -31.52 -8.34
CA THR A 237 14.45 -32.05 -6.99
C THR A 237 13.30 -32.90 -6.41
N ARG A 238 12.06 -32.60 -6.81
CA ARG A 238 10.83 -33.26 -6.33
C ARG A 238 10.02 -33.69 -7.53
N ILE A 239 9.77 -34.99 -7.64
CA ILE A 239 9.12 -35.58 -8.81
C ILE A 239 7.85 -36.31 -8.36
N PRO A 240 6.67 -35.97 -8.91
CA PRO A 240 5.44 -36.70 -8.67
C PRO A 240 5.54 -38.16 -9.10
N VAL A 241 4.97 -39.03 -8.27
CA VAL A 241 4.85 -40.46 -8.54
C VAL A 241 3.40 -40.83 -8.74
N CYS A 242 3.11 -41.41 -9.90
CA CYS A 242 1.79 -41.91 -10.24
C CYS A 242 1.73 -43.44 -10.14
N LYS A 243 0.51 -43.99 -10.07
CA LYS A 243 0.26 -45.44 -10.10
C LYS A 243 -0.89 -45.73 -11.05
N ASP A 244 -0.76 -46.77 -11.86
CA ASP A 244 -1.74 -47.18 -12.89
C ASP A 244 -1.91 -46.16 -14.04
N ASN A 245 -2.22 -44.89 -13.73
CA ASN A 245 -2.38 -43.80 -14.68
C ASN A 245 -1.75 -42.50 -14.17
N ASN A 246 -1.61 -41.50 -15.05
CA ASN A 246 -0.98 -40.21 -14.75
C ASN A 246 -1.83 -39.29 -13.84
N GLU A 247 -3.08 -39.65 -13.54
CA GLU A 247 -3.98 -38.87 -12.69
C GLU A 247 -3.88 -39.28 -11.22
N ASN A 248 -3.51 -40.54 -10.97
CA ASN A 248 -3.44 -41.12 -9.63
C ASN A 248 -2.06 -40.90 -8.98
N ILE A 249 -1.87 -39.72 -8.40
CA ILE A 249 -0.63 -39.35 -7.70
C ILE A 249 -0.60 -39.95 -6.29
N ILE A 250 0.37 -40.82 -6.04
CA ILE A 250 0.54 -41.52 -4.75
C ILE A 250 1.56 -40.87 -3.82
N GLY A 251 2.38 -39.93 -4.32
CA GLY A 251 3.36 -39.20 -3.52
C GLY A 251 4.40 -38.48 -4.36
N LEU A 252 5.45 -37.99 -3.71
CA LEU A 252 6.60 -37.34 -4.34
C LEU A 252 7.89 -38.08 -3.98
N ILE A 253 8.77 -38.27 -4.96
CA ILE A 253 10.17 -38.65 -4.71
C ILE A 253 10.99 -37.38 -4.55
N HIS A 254 11.84 -37.33 -3.52
CA HIS A 254 12.89 -36.32 -3.42
C HIS A 254 14.20 -36.93 -3.91
N ALA A 255 14.79 -36.38 -4.97
CA ALA A 255 15.99 -36.94 -5.63
C ALA A 255 17.13 -37.22 -4.62
N LYS A 256 17.44 -36.25 -3.75
CA LYS A 256 18.41 -36.42 -2.64
C LYS A 256 18.11 -37.57 -1.69
N ASN A 257 16.84 -37.86 -1.39
CA ASN A 257 16.48 -38.98 -0.51
C ASN A 257 16.73 -40.32 -1.22
N LEU A 258 16.40 -40.40 -2.51
CA LEU A 258 16.70 -41.57 -3.33
C LEU A 258 18.21 -41.83 -3.42
N LEU A 259 19.02 -40.79 -3.64
CA LEU A 259 20.49 -40.89 -3.62
C LEU A 259 21.03 -41.38 -2.28
N LYS A 260 20.47 -40.90 -1.16
CA LYS A 260 20.85 -41.40 0.18
C LYS A 260 20.53 -42.88 0.36
N MET A 261 19.38 -43.33 -0.13
CA MET A 261 18.98 -44.75 -0.06
C MET A 261 19.91 -45.64 -0.88
N LEU A 262 20.28 -45.20 -2.09
CA LEU A 262 21.27 -45.89 -2.93
C LEU A 262 22.60 -46.10 -2.19
N ASN A 263 23.08 -45.05 -1.51
CA ASN A 263 24.32 -45.13 -0.74
C ASN A 263 24.20 -46.05 0.49
N GLN A 264 23.07 -46.04 1.20
CA GLN A 264 22.86 -46.88 2.39
C GLN A 264 22.76 -48.38 2.08
N LYS A 265 22.29 -48.74 0.89
CA LYS A 265 22.15 -50.14 0.48
C LYS A 265 23.45 -50.76 -0.06
N ASN A 266 24.57 -50.04 -0.11
CA ASN A 266 25.90 -50.56 -0.50
C ASN A 266 25.90 -51.41 -1.78
N GLY A 267 25.08 -51.05 -2.78
CA GLY A 267 24.98 -51.80 -4.05
C GLY A 267 23.96 -52.94 -4.08
N ASN A 268 23.19 -53.18 -3.01
CA ASN A 268 22.01 -54.04 -3.08
C ASN A 268 20.90 -53.37 -3.90
N GLU A 269 20.12 -54.17 -4.64
CA GLU A 269 19.03 -53.66 -5.48
C GLU A 269 17.96 -52.96 -4.63
N ILE A 270 17.57 -51.75 -5.08
CA ILE A 270 16.42 -51.03 -4.54
C ILE A 270 15.16 -51.69 -5.09
N SER A 271 14.30 -52.17 -4.19
CA SER A 271 13.00 -52.72 -4.53
C SER A 271 11.96 -51.61 -4.74
N ARG A 272 10.84 -51.96 -5.36
CA ARG A 272 9.68 -51.05 -5.49
C ARG A 272 9.16 -50.64 -4.11
N GLU A 273 9.15 -51.55 -3.14
CA GLU A 273 8.70 -51.29 -1.76
C GLU A 273 9.60 -50.27 -1.07
N ASP A 274 10.91 -50.29 -1.32
CA ASP A 274 11.82 -49.26 -0.81
C ASP A 274 11.40 -47.87 -1.34
N ILE A 275 11.17 -47.75 -2.65
CA ILE A 275 10.75 -46.49 -3.28
C ILE A 275 9.41 -46.02 -2.70
N LYS A 276 8.42 -46.92 -2.61
CA LYS A 276 7.10 -46.62 -2.00
C LYS A 276 7.22 -46.11 -0.57
N SER A 277 8.10 -46.73 0.23
CA SER A 277 8.32 -46.31 1.63
C SER A 277 9.00 -44.95 1.77
N SER A 278 9.69 -44.50 0.72
CA SER A 278 10.39 -43.21 0.67
C SER A 278 9.53 -42.04 0.19
N LEU A 279 8.32 -42.33 -0.30
CA LEU A 279 7.43 -41.31 -0.86
C LEU A 279 7.04 -40.29 0.20
N ILE A 280 7.18 -39.03 -0.17
CA ILE A 280 6.70 -37.91 0.62
C ILE A 280 5.24 -37.68 0.25
N LYS A 281 4.36 -37.58 1.25
CA LYS A 281 2.95 -37.28 1.02
C LYS A 281 2.81 -35.93 0.33
N THR A 282 2.05 -35.90 -0.77
CA THR A 282 1.75 -34.66 -1.49
C THR A 282 0.54 -33.94 -0.90
N TRP A 283 0.49 -32.62 -1.12
CA TRP A 283 -0.64 -31.79 -0.75
C TRP A 283 -1.48 -31.49 -2.00
N PHE A 284 -2.80 -31.47 -1.86
CA PHE A 284 -3.72 -31.15 -2.95
C PHE A 284 -4.40 -29.81 -2.67
N VAL A 285 -4.54 -28.99 -3.71
CA VAL A 285 -5.17 -27.66 -3.64
C VAL A 285 -6.16 -27.49 -4.80
N PRO A 286 -7.34 -26.87 -4.58
CA PRO A 286 -8.26 -26.52 -5.66
C PRO A 286 -7.65 -25.48 -6.62
N GLU A 287 -7.93 -25.59 -7.92
CA GLU A 287 -7.45 -24.64 -8.95
C GLU A 287 -7.90 -23.19 -8.71
N THR A 288 -9.07 -23.01 -8.08
CA THR A 288 -9.65 -21.70 -7.72
C THR A 288 -9.03 -21.02 -6.50
N THR A 289 -8.03 -21.64 -5.85
CA THR A 289 -7.37 -21.06 -4.66
C THR A 289 -6.55 -19.84 -5.06
N SER A 290 -6.59 -18.75 -4.29
CA SER A 290 -5.73 -17.59 -4.56
C SER A 290 -4.25 -17.92 -4.34
N LEU A 291 -3.35 -17.31 -5.12
CA LEU A 291 -1.91 -17.49 -4.93
C LEU A 291 -1.45 -17.00 -3.56
N LYS A 292 -2.09 -15.95 -3.02
CA LYS A 292 -1.83 -15.48 -1.66
C LYS A 292 -2.10 -16.56 -0.60
N ASP A 293 -3.23 -17.24 -0.69
CA ASP A 293 -3.58 -18.32 0.24
C ASP A 293 -2.66 -19.53 0.05
N GLN A 294 -2.33 -19.85 -1.21
CA GLN A 294 -1.42 -20.94 -1.53
C GLN A 294 0.02 -20.65 -1.03
N LEU A 295 0.52 -19.42 -1.16
CA LEU A 295 1.79 -18.98 -0.59
C LEU A 295 1.81 -19.19 0.94
N GLN A 296 0.75 -18.74 1.62
CA GLN A 296 0.60 -18.96 3.06
C GLN A 296 0.58 -20.45 3.41
N MET A 297 -0.05 -21.29 2.58
CA MET A 297 -0.07 -22.74 2.74
C MET A 297 1.35 -23.33 2.65
N HIS A 298 2.11 -22.97 1.62
CA HIS A 298 3.51 -23.37 1.44
C HIS A 298 4.37 -23.01 2.65
N LEU A 299 4.28 -21.76 3.11
CA LEU A 299 5.05 -21.26 4.26
C LEU A 299 4.67 -21.96 5.57
N ARG A 300 3.36 -22.07 5.86
CA ARG A 300 2.85 -22.65 7.11
C ARG A 300 3.13 -24.15 7.21
N ARG A 301 2.94 -24.88 6.11
CA ARG A 301 3.16 -26.34 6.07
C ARG A 301 4.60 -26.74 5.74
N LYS A 302 5.44 -25.77 5.37
CA LYS A 302 6.81 -26.00 4.88
C LYS A 302 6.86 -26.99 3.70
N ILE A 303 5.85 -26.92 2.84
CA ILE A 303 5.77 -27.72 1.61
C ILE A 303 6.31 -26.89 0.44
N LYS A 304 6.92 -27.55 -0.53
CA LYS A 304 7.52 -26.90 -1.70
C LYS A 304 6.75 -27.10 -3.00
N LEU A 305 5.92 -28.15 -3.07
CA LEU A 305 5.13 -28.51 -4.23
C LEU A 305 3.74 -28.94 -3.76
N ALA A 306 2.71 -28.57 -4.51
CA ALA A 306 1.34 -29.05 -4.33
C ALA A 306 0.76 -29.52 -5.68
N MET A 307 -0.10 -30.52 -5.65
CA MET A 307 -0.87 -30.94 -6.82
C MET A 307 -2.17 -30.15 -6.88
N VAL A 308 -2.55 -29.73 -8.09
CA VAL A 308 -3.75 -28.94 -8.33
C VAL A 308 -4.85 -29.86 -8.84
N VAL A 309 -6.05 -29.73 -8.27
CA VAL A 309 -7.22 -30.55 -8.61
C VAL A 309 -8.44 -29.67 -8.85
N ASP A 310 -9.40 -30.21 -9.60
CA ASP A 310 -10.73 -29.63 -9.73
C ASP A 310 -11.69 -30.09 -8.62
N GLU A 311 -12.95 -29.68 -8.74
CA GLU A 311 -14.02 -30.00 -7.78
C GLU A 311 -14.35 -31.49 -7.71
N TYR A 312 -13.99 -32.25 -8.75
CA TYR A 312 -14.19 -33.69 -8.84
C TYR A 312 -12.96 -34.49 -8.38
N GLY A 313 -11.87 -33.79 -8.03
CA GLY A 313 -10.62 -34.38 -7.59
C GLY A 313 -9.71 -34.85 -8.73
N ALA A 314 -10.01 -34.48 -9.98
CA ALA A 314 -9.17 -34.80 -11.12
C ALA A 314 -7.92 -33.91 -11.13
N LEU A 315 -6.79 -34.49 -11.51
CA LEU A 315 -5.52 -33.77 -11.59
C LEU A 315 -5.57 -32.73 -12.73
N LYS A 316 -5.27 -31.48 -12.39
CA LYS A 316 -5.20 -30.34 -13.33
C LYS A 316 -3.78 -29.87 -13.58
N GLY A 317 -2.94 -29.91 -12.54
CA GLY A 317 -1.58 -29.42 -12.61
C GLY A 317 -0.79 -29.61 -11.33
N MET A 318 0.33 -28.90 -11.22
CA MET A 318 1.08 -28.74 -9.99
C MET A 318 1.51 -27.27 -9.84
N ILE A 319 1.72 -26.84 -8.61
CA ILE A 319 2.27 -25.51 -8.32
C ILE A 319 3.37 -25.62 -7.27
N SER A 320 4.48 -24.93 -7.53
CA SER A 320 5.62 -24.84 -6.64
C SER A 320 5.61 -23.52 -5.85
N LEU A 321 6.39 -23.47 -4.77
CA LEU A 321 6.60 -22.20 -4.05
C LEU A 321 7.38 -21.21 -4.92
N GLU A 322 8.26 -21.75 -5.76
CA GLU A 322 9.10 -21.00 -6.68
C GLU A 322 8.25 -20.27 -7.73
N ASP A 323 7.24 -20.92 -8.32
CA ASP A 323 6.30 -20.31 -9.29
C ASP A 323 5.55 -19.11 -8.70
N ILE A 324 5.17 -19.19 -7.42
CA ILE A 324 4.47 -18.08 -6.73
C ILE A 324 5.42 -16.91 -6.41
N ILE A 325 6.70 -17.22 -6.12
CA ILE A 325 7.71 -16.19 -5.87
C ILE A 325 8.06 -15.47 -7.18
N GLU A 326 8.09 -16.19 -8.29
CA GLU A 326 8.29 -15.62 -9.63
C GLU A 326 7.22 -14.58 -9.97
N GLU A 327 5.95 -14.81 -9.59
CA GLU A 327 4.89 -13.79 -9.76
C GLU A 327 5.11 -12.52 -8.94
N ILE A 328 5.87 -12.58 -7.85
CA ILE A 328 6.26 -11.40 -7.07
C ILE A 328 7.47 -10.71 -7.69
N VAL A 329 8.52 -11.48 -7.97
CA VAL A 329 9.84 -10.91 -8.31
C VAL A 329 9.99 -10.63 -9.81
N GLY A 330 9.16 -11.25 -10.65
CA GLY A 330 9.37 -11.36 -12.08
C GLY A 330 10.41 -12.43 -12.44
N ASP A 331 10.67 -12.62 -13.73
CA ASP A 331 11.68 -13.57 -14.22
C ASP A 331 13.06 -13.23 -13.64
N ILE A 332 13.50 -14.00 -12.66
CA ILE A 332 14.88 -13.98 -12.20
C ILE A 332 15.63 -14.87 -13.18
N SER A 333 16.39 -14.28 -14.10
CA SER A 333 17.26 -15.06 -14.98
C SER A 333 18.21 -15.91 -14.12
N ASP A 334 17.99 -17.23 -14.04
CA ASP A 334 18.91 -18.11 -13.32
C ASP A 334 20.20 -18.25 -14.16
N GLU A 335 21.36 -18.35 -13.51
CA GLU A 335 22.66 -18.50 -14.20
C GLU A 335 22.78 -19.86 -14.94
N HIS A 336 21.77 -20.73 -14.77
CA HIS A 336 21.64 -22.04 -15.39
C HIS A 336 20.40 -22.18 -16.30
N ASP A 337 19.61 -21.12 -16.49
CA ASP A 337 18.53 -21.15 -17.45
C ASP A 337 19.12 -21.12 -18.86
N ILE A 338 18.96 -22.23 -19.58
CA ILE A 338 18.92 -22.18 -21.03
C ILE A 338 17.73 -21.29 -21.33
N ASP A 339 18.00 -20.11 -21.87
CA ASP A 339 17.04 -19.07 -22.25
C ASP A 339 15.83 -19.69 -22.99
N LEU A 340 14.82 -20.11 -22.22
CA LEU A 340 13.50 -20.52 -22.69
C LEU A 340 12.59 -19.30 -22.70
N SER A 341 13.15 -18.12 -22.95
CA SER A 341 12.38 -17.00 -23.46
C SER A 341 11.95 -17.36 -24.88
N ASP A 342 10.90 -18.18 -24.96
CA ASP A 342 10.24 -18.66 -26.18
C ASP A 342 9.63 -17.53 -27.02
N ILE A 343 9.94 -16.25 -26.72
CA ILE A 343 9.38 -15.07 -27.36
C ILE A 343 10.44 -14.34 -28.19
N ILE A 344 10.57 -14.74 -29.45
CA ILE A 344 11.50 -14.13 -30.40
C ILE A 344 10.80 -12.98 -31.13
N ARG A 345 11.36 -11.78 -31.04
CA ARG A 345 10.88 -10.61 -31.79
C ARG A 345 11.52 -10.52 -33.17
N GLY A 346 10.71 -10.58 -34.22
CA GLY A 346 11.13 -10.35 -35.59
C GLY A 346 11.50 -8.88 -35.84
N LYS A 347 12.39 -8.64 -36.82
CA LYS A 347 12.84 -7.28 -37.22
C LYS A 347 11.71 -6.40 -37.78
N ASP A 348 10.61 -7.02 -38.18
CA ASP A 348 9.38 -6.42 -38.67
C ASP A 348 8.35 -6.12 -37.56
N GLY A 349 8.68 -6.45 -36.30
CA GLY A 349 7.78 -6.30 -35.17
C GLY A 349 6.87 -7.51 -34.92
N SER A 350 7.02 -8.60 -35.68
CA SER A 350 6.35 -9.87 -35.40
C SER A 350 6.86 -10.54 -34.11
N LEU A 351 6.04 -11.37 -33.49
CA LEU A 351 6.38 -12.15 -32.31
C LEU A 351 6.20 -13.64 -32.62
N THR A 352 7.27 -14.42 -32.43
CA THR A 352 7.19 -15.88 -32.43
C THR A 352 7.18 -16.32 -30.98
N VAL A 353 6.09 -16.97 -30.56
CA VAL A 353 5.86 -17.45 -29.20
C VAL A 353 5.56 -18.95 -29.23
N ASN A 354 6.02 -19.70 -28.23
CA ASN A 354 5.60 -21.08 -28.06
C ASN A 354 4.11 -21.14 -27.73
N GLY A 355 3.40 -22.13 -28.30
CA GLY A 355 1.96 -22.30 -28.08
C GLY A 355 1.59 -22.63 -26.63
N SER A 356 2.56 -23.02 -25.80
CA SER A 356 2.39 -23.22 -24.36
C SER A 356 2.64 -21.96 -23.53
N THR A 357 3.07 -20.85 -24.13
CA THR A 357 3.30 -19.59 -23.40
C THR A 357 1.97 -18.95 -23.01
N GLU A 358 1.79 -18.67 -21.72
CA GLU A 358 0.57 -18.03 -21.22
C GLU A 358 0.40 -16.61 -21.77
N ILE A 359 -0.85 -16.24 -22.09
CA ILE A 359 -1.20 -14.90 -22.61
C ILE A 359 -0.74 -13.79 -21.65
N ARG A 360 -0.73 -14.07 -20.35
CA ARG A 360 -0.25 -13.15 -19.32
C ARG A 360 1.24 -12.84 -19.46
N ASN A 361 2.08 -13.84 -19.72
CA ASN A 361 3.52 -13.65 -19.94
C ASN A 361 3.79 -12.81 -21.20
N ILE A 362 2.95 -12.93 -22.23
CA ILE A 362 2.98 -12.08 -23.42
C ILE A 362 2.62 -10.63 -23.04
N ASN A 363 1.53 -10.43 -22.29
CA ASN A 363 1.11 -9.10 -21.83
C ASN A 363 2.14 -8.41 -20.92
N ARG A 364 2.80 -9.17 -20.04
CA ARG A 364 3.85 -8.70 -19.13
C ARG A 364 5.06 -8.18 -19.91
N ASN A 365 5.55 -8.95 -20.88
CA ASN A 365 6.77 -8.62 -21.63
C ASN A 365 6.58 -7.48 -22.65
N PHE A 366 5.38 -7.32 -23.21
CA PHE A 366 5.12 -6.35 -24.28
C PHE A 366 4.21 -5.20 -23.89
N HIS A 367 3.80 -5.10 -22.62
CA HIS A 367 2.83 -4.10 -22.15
C HIS A 367 1.54 -4.07 -23.00
N SER A 368 1.14 -5.23 -23.50
CA SER A 368 -0.04 -5.42 -24.34
C SER A 368 -1.28 -5.79 -23.51
N SER A 369 -2.47 -5.65 -24.11
CA SER A 369 -3.76 -5.90 -23.45
C SER A 369 -4.53 -7.02 -24.15
N PHE A 370 -3.87 -8.15 -24.43
CA PHE A 370 -4.58 -9.30 -24.99
C PHE A 370 -5.56 -9.85 -23.94
N PRO A 371 -6.83 -10.09 -24.29
CA PRO A 371 -7.81 -10.66 -23.37
C PRO A 371 -7.41 -12.08 -22.98
N SER A 372 -7.54 -12.41 -21.69
CA SER A 372 -7.27 -13.76 -21.14
C SER A 372 -8.31 -14.80 -21.54
N PHE A 373 -9.42 -14.38 -22.15
CA PHE A 373 -10.49 -15.24 -22.64
C PHE A 373 -10.77 -14.98 -24.12
N ILE A 374 -10.66 -16.02 -24.94
CA ILE A 374 -11.36 -16.07 -26.22
C ILE A 374 -12.67 -16.80 -25.94
N SER A 375 -13.79 -16.08 -25.88
CA SER A 375 -15.10 -16.72 -25.92
C SER A 375 -15.23 -17.41 -27.28
N SER A 376 -15.24 -18.74 -27.29
CA SER A 376 -15.66 -19.53 -28.46
C SER A 376 -17.13 -19.29 -28.78
#